data_AF-A0AAD4IA63-F1
#
_entry.id   AF-A0AAD4IA63-F1
#
_cell.length_a   1.000
_cell.length_b   1.000
_cell.length_c   1.000
_cell.angle_alpha   90.00
_cell.angle_beta   90.00
_cell.angle_gamma   90.00
#
_symmetry.space_group_name_H-M   'P 1'
#
loop_
_entity.id
_entity.type
_entity.pdbx_description
1 polymer ?
#
loop_
_entity_poly.entity_id
_entity_poly.type
_entity_poly.pdbx_seq_one_letter_code
_entity_poly.pdbx_strand_id
1 'polypeptide(L)'
;MAITLQAPNSAKPPNVHTEASSTTQRNETDDDRGVQYRQLISRAVTQRLHSPSLDGIMKTDVGDNFAHPLEAWETQERCTARDKAQTEAEILGIPWAQFVRDVESATREVHVLTPTRYEAPPRDKNQNEEASRINGGLSYKFGTSENLEQDKEWKGRDAAIYNMLRAFQRALPGG
;
A
#
# COMPACT_ATOMS: atom_id res chain seq x y z
N MET A 1 35.38 -5.55 -55.42
CA MET A 1 36.11 -5.54 -54.13
C MET A 1 35.06 -5.44 -53.03
N ALA A 2 35.03 -6.43 -52.14
CA ALA A 2 34.02 -6.61 -51.12
C ALA A 2 34.60 -6.20 -49.75
N ILE A 3 33.81 -5.55 -48.90
CA ILE A 3 34.11 -5.39 -47.48
C ILE A 3 32.80 -5.61 -46.71
N THR A 4 32.63 -6.85 -46.25
CA THR A 4 31.60 -7.25 -45.29
C THR A 4 32.15 -7.01 -43.89
N LEU A 5 31.55 -6.09 -43.12
CA LEU A 5 31.90 -5.86 -41.72
C LEU A 5 31.11 -6.84 -40.84
N GLN A 6 31.81 -7.82 -40.31
CA GLN A 6 31.33 -8.77 -39.30
C GLN A 6 31.45 -8.12 -37.91
N ALA A 7 30.33 -8.01 -37.19
CA ALA A 7 30.32 -7.56 -35.80
C ALA A 7 30.68 -8.73 -34.86
N PRO A 8 31.40 -8.48 -33.74
CA PRO A 8 31.77 -9.51 -32.79
C PRO A 8 30.58 -9.94 -31.91
N ASN A 9 30.34 -11.25 -31.86
CA ASN A 9 29.41 -11.91 -30.95
C ASN A 9 29.89 -11.73 -29.50
N SER A 10 29.16 -10.92 -28.72
CA SER A 10 29.34 -10.84 -27.26
C SER A 10 28.62 -12.02 -26.61
N ALA A 11 29.39 -13.03 -26.21
CA ALA A 11 28.90 -14.18 -25.47
C ALA A 11 28.43 -13.74 -24.08
N LYS A 12 27.12 -13.83 -23.84
CA LYS A 12 26.48 -13.61 -22.53
C LYS A 12 26.72 -14.86 -21.67
N PRO A 13 27.29 -14.75 -20.46
CA PRO A 13 27.45 -15.91 -19.58
C PRO A 13 26.08 -16.43 -19.13
N PRO A 14 25.91 -17.76 -18.99
CA PRO A 14 24.70 -18.34 -18.43
C PRO A 14 24.58 -17.92 -16.97
N ASN A 15 23.57 -17.12 -16.67
CA ASN A 15 23.21 -16.78 -15.30
C ASN A 15 22.56 -18.02 -14.67
N VAL A 16 23.37 -18.89 -14.09
CA VAL A 16 22.92 -20.00 -13.24
C VAL A 16 22.53 -19.41 -11.89
N HIS A 17 21.38 -18.73 -11.84
CA HIS A 17 20.64 -18.63 -10.60
C HIS A 17 20.02 -20.00 -10.37
N THR A 18 20.73 -20.82 -9.60
CA THR A 18 20.12 -21.90 -8.83
C THR A 18 19.06 -21.24 -7.96
N GLU A 19 17.81 -21.29 -8.41
CA GLU A 19 16.65 -21.13 -7.55
C GLU A 19 16.76 -22.23 -6.49
N ALA A 20 17.43 -21.91 -5.39
CA ALA A 20 17.21 -22.59 -4.14
C ALA A 20 15.78 -22.24 -3.74
N SER A 21 14.82 -22.96 -4.33
CA SER A 21 13.51 -23.19 -3.76
C SER A 21 13.76 -23.87 -2.41
N SER A 22 14.10 -23.04 -1.42
CA SER A 22 13.95 -23.36 -0.01
C SER A 22 12.45 -23.42 0.23
N THR A 23 11.84 -24.50 -0.26
CA THR A 23 10.59 -25.03 0.24
C THR A 23 10.88 -25.45 1.67
N THR A 24 10.88 -24.44 2.54
CA THR A 24 10.89 -24.65 3.98
C THR A 24 9.54 -25.28 4.25
N GLN A 25 9.50 -26.61 4.29
CA GLN A 25 8.41 -27.36 4.88
C GLN A 25 8.42 -27.03 6.37
N ARG A 26 7.91 -25.85 6.72
CA ARG A 26 7.51 -25.56 8.09
C ARG A 26 6.34 -26.49 8.34
N ASN A 27 6.52 -27.43 9.26
CA ASN A 27 5.40 -28.15 9.85
C ASN A 27 4.48 -27.09 10.43
N GLU A 28 3.42 -26.73 9.70
CA GLU A 28 2.42 -25.76 10.14
C GLU A 28 1.84 -26.31 11.44
N THR A 29 2.28 -25.73 12.55
CA THR A 29 1.68 -26.01 13.84
C THR A 29 0.28 -25.41 13.84
N ASP A 30 -0.64 -26.01 14.59
CA ASP A 30 -2.02 -25.50 14.71
C ASP A 30 -2.05 -24.01 15.15
N ASP A 31 -1.04 -23.60 15.91
CA ASP A 31 -0.80 -22.21 16.31
C ASP A 31 -0.56 -21.26 15.13
N ASP A 32 0.18 -21.69 14.10
CA ASP A 32 0.47 -20.88 12.91
C ASP A 32 -0.82 -20.61 12.11
N ARG A 33 -1.67 -21.63 11.97
CA ARG A 33 -2.95 -21.50 11.25
C ARG A 33 -3.89 -20.51 11.95
N GLY A 34 -3.94 -20.56 13.28
CA GLY A 34 -4.70 -19.60 14.08
C GLY A 34 -4.20 -18.15 13.93
N VAL A 35 -2.88 -17.95 13.85
CA VAL A 35 -2.29 -16.62 13.59
C VAL A 35 -2.64 -16.12 12.19
N GLN A 36 -2.46 -16.95 11.17
CA GLN A 36 -2.81 -16.62 9.78
C GLN A 36 -4.28 -16.22 9.67
N TYR A 37 -5.17 -16.98 10.32
CA TYR A 37 -6.61 -16.67 10.29
C TYR A 37 -6.94 -15.32 10.93
N ARG A 38 -6.38 -15.00 12.10
CA ARG A 38 -6.59 -13.70 12.75
C ARG A 38 -6.04 -12.53 11.92
N GLN A 39 -4.91 -12.73 11.25
CA GLN A 39 -4.35 -11.73 10.33
C GLN A 39 -5.28 -11.51 9.12
N LEU A 40 -5.81 -12.60 8.56
CA LEU A 40 -6.78 -12.54 7.47
C LEU A 40 -8.05 -11.78 7.89
N ILE A 41 -8.61 -12.05 9.07
CA ILE A 41 -9.74 -11.30 9.63
C ILE A 41 -9.38 -9.81 9.74
N SER A 42 -8.25 -9.47 10.35
CA SER A 42 -7.83 -8.08 10.56
C SER A 42 -7.71 -7.30 9.24
N ARG A 43 -7.16 -7.94 8.21
CA ARG A 43 -7.07 -7.39 6.86
C ARG A 43 -8.46 -7.19 6.25
N ALA A 44 -9.35 -8.17 6.38
CA ALA A 44 -10.70 -8.10 5.84
C ALA A 44 -11.59 -7.05 6.51
N VAL A 45 -11.42 -6.82 7.82
CA VAL A 45 -12.07 -5.71 8.55
C VAL A 45 -11.60 -4.37 7.97
N THR A 46 -10.28 -4.17 7.88
CA THR A 46 -9.68 -2.91 7.39
C THR A 46 -10.10 -2.60 5.95
N GLN A 47 -10.13 -3.61 5.09
CA GLN A 47 -10.48 -3.48 3.67
C GLN A 47 -11.98 -3.63 3.38
N ARG A 48 -12.81 -3.85 4.40
CA ARG A 48 -14.29 -4.03 4.28
C ARG A 48 -14.69 -5.11 3.27
N LEU A 49 -13.95 -6.23 3.23
CA LEU A 49 -14.14 -7.29 2.23
C LEU A 49 -15.43 -8.10 2.42
N HIS A 50 -16.07 -7.96 3.58
CA HIS A 50 -17.34 -8.60 3.92
C HIS A 50 -18.57 -7.81 3.41
N SER A 51 -18.37 -6.64 2.79
CA SER A 51 -19.47 -5.78 2.36
C SER A 51 -20.35 -6.47 1.29
N PRO A 52 -21.69 -6.51 1.47
CA PRO A 52 -22.63 -7.01 0.46
C PRO A 52 -22.58 -6.21 -0.85
N SER A 53 -22.07 -4.98 -0.81
CA SER A 53 -21.89 -4.16 -2.02
C SER A 53 -20.92 -4.78 -3.03
N LEU A 54 -20.12 -5.76 -2.63
CA LEU A 54 -19.20 -6.49 -3.50
C LEU A 54 -19.86 -7.76 -4.07
N ASP A 55 -21.09 -8.10 -3.67
CA ASP A 55 -21.82 -9.25 -4.18
C ASP A 55 -22.38 -8.92 -5.58
N GLY A 56 -22.15 -9.81 -6.54
CA GLY A 56 -22.71 -9.67 -7.89
C GLY A 56 -21.97 -8.71 -8.83
N ILE A 57 -20.92 -8.03 -8.36
CA ILE A 57 -20.04 -7.24 -9.24
C ILE A 57 -19.12 -8.21 -10.00
N MET A 58 -19.40 -8.44 -11.29
CA MET A 58 -18.45 -9.12 -12.15
C MET A 58 -17.25 -8.20 -12.44
N LYS A 59 -16.03 -8.76 -12.49
CA LYS A 59 -14.80 -7.97 -12.75
C LYS A 59 -14.86 -7.20 -14.08
N THR A 60 -15.62 -7.71 -15.04
CA THR A 60 -15.87 -7.08 -16.34
C THR A 60 -16.67 -5.80 -16.23
N ASP A 61 -17.47 -5.65 -15.19
CA ASP A 61 -18.51 -4.62 -15.11
C ASP A 61 -18.02 -3.35 -14.40
N VAL A 62 -16.83 -3.40 -13.79
CA VAL A 62 -16.27 -2.30 -12.99
C VAL A 62 -15.76 -1.15 -13.87
N GLY A 63 -15.35 -1.43 -15.11
CA GLY A 63 -14.86 -0.39 -16.04
C GLY A 63 -15.97 0.51 -16.59
N ASP A 64 -17.16 -0.05 -16.82
CA ASP A 64 -18.23 0.63 -17.56
C ASP A 64 -19.30 1.25 -16.64
N ASN A 65 -19.47 0.74 -15.41
CA ASN A 65 -20.58 1.14 -14.53
C ASN A 65 -20.29 2.32 -13.59
N PHE A 66 -19.03 2.71 -13.43
CA PHE A 66 -18.66 3.76 -12.48
C PHE A 66 -18.35 5.08 -13.20
N ALA A 67 -19.13 6.12 -12.88
CA ALA A 67 -18.93 7.46 -13.43
C ALA A 67 -17.59 8.08 -12.98
N HIS A 68 -17.04 7.63 -11.85
CA HIS A 68 -15.82 8.16 -11.28
C HIS A 68 -14.66 7.14 -11.36
N PRO A 69 -13.55 7.44 -12.06
CA PRO A 69 -12.43 6.52 -12.24
C PRO A 69 -11.82 5.99 -10.94
N LEU A 70 -11.81 6.82 -9.88
CA LEU A 70 -11.28 6.42 -8.57
C LEU A 70 -12.15 5.37 -7.89
N GLU A 71 -13.48 5.48 -8.00
CA GLU A 71 -14.42 4.52 -7.37
C GLU A 71 -14.38 3.17 -8.10
N ALA A 72 -14.24 3.21 -9.43
CA ALA A 72 -14.02 2.03 -10.25
C ALA A 72 -12.74 1.29 -9.80
N TRP A 73 -11.64 2.03 -9.67
CA TRP A 73 -10.36 1.47 -9.22
C TRP A 73 -10.45 0.90 -7.81
N GLU A 74 -11.04 1.63 -6.86
CA GLU A 74 -11.19 1.16 -5.48
C GLU A 74 -12.06 -0.10 -5.41
N THR A 75 -13.14 -0.15 -6.19
CA THR A 75 -14.04 -1.32 -6.26
C THR A 75 -13.29 -2.53 -6.83
N GLN A 76 -12.53 -2.34 -7.92
CA GLN A 76 -11.73 -3.39 -8.52
C GLN A 76 -10.68 -3.96 -7.55
N GLU A 77 -10.00 -3.08 -6.80
CA GLU A 77 -9.04 -3.48 -5.77
C GLU A 77 -9.72 -4.30 -4.67
N ARG A 78 -10.89 -3.87 -4.20
CA ARG A 78 -11.66 -4.60 -3.18
C ARG A 78 -12.17 -5.96 -3.67
N CYS A 79 -12.67 -6.05 -4.91
CA CYS A 79 -13.04 -7.32 -5.52
C CYS A 79 -11.84 -8.27 -5.59
N THR A 80 -10.68 -7.79 -6.05
CA THR A 80 -9.46 -8.58 -6.13
C THR A 80 -8.98 -9.04 -4.75
N ALA A 81 -9.06 -8.17 -3.75
CA ALA A 81 -8.71 -8.52 -2.38
C ALA A 81 -9.68 -9.55 -1.77
N ARG A 82 -10.98 -9.45 -2.09
CA ARG A 82 -12.00 -10.41 -1.66
C ARG A 82 -11.75 -11.80 -2.22
N ASP A 83 -11.43 -11.90 -3.51
CA ASP A 83 -11.10 -13.20 -4.12
C ASP A 83 -9.88 -13.84 -3.46
N LYS A 84 -8.83 -13.04 -3.19
CA LYS A 84 -7.66 -13.52 -2.46
C LYS A 84 -8.03 -14.03 -1.06
N ALA A 85 -8.86 -13.27 -0.34
CA ALA A 85 -9.34 -13.68 0.98
C ALA A 85 -10.21 -14.95 0.92
N GLN A 86 -11.02 -15.14 -0.12
CA GLN A 86 -11.78 -16.38 -0.34
C GLN A 86 -10.84 -17.58 -0.52
N THR A 87 -9.82 -17.45 -1.38
CA THR A 87 -8.82 -18.51 -1.58
C THR A 87 -8.03 -18.80 -0.31
N GLU A 88 -7.59 -17.76 0.42
CA GLU A 88 -6.88 -17.92 1.69
C GLU A 88 -7.76 -18.60 2.75
N ALA A 89 -9.04 -18.24 2.86
CA ALA A 89 -9.99 -18.89 3.76
C ALA A 89 -10.25 -20.36 3.38
N GLU A 90 -10.33 -20.67 2.09
CA GLU A 90 -10.48 -22.03 1.57
C GLU A 90 -9.25 -22.90 1.90
N ILE A 91 -8.04 -22.37 1.70
CA ILE A 91 -6.78 -23.04 2.09
C ILE A 91 -6.77 -23.33 3.60
N LEU A 92 -7.25 -22.38 4.40
CA LEU A 92 -7.41 -22.54 5.84
C LEU A 92 -8.60 -23.42 6.23
N GLY A 93 -9.33 -24.01 5.28
CA GLY A 93 -10.47 -24.91 5.54
C GLY A 93 -11.66 -24.23 6.22
N ILE A 94 -11.81 -22.91 6.04
CA ILE A 94 -12.83 -22.11 6.70
C ILE A 94 -13.90 -21.74 5.66
N PRO A 95 -15.17 -22.15 5.86
CA PRO A 95 -16.25 -21.78 4.96
C PRO A 95 -16.40 -20.26 4.86
N TRP A 96 -16.58 -19.72 3.66
CA TRP A 96 -16.71 -18.27 3.44
C TRP A 96 -17.79 -17.62 4.30
N ALA A 97 -18.94 -18.30 4.48
CA ALA A 97 -20.02 -17.81 5.34
C ALA A 97 -19.62 -17.71 6.82
N GLN A 98 -18.77 -18.62 7.31
CA GLN A 98 -18.22 -18.54 8.67
C GLN A 98 -17.26 -17.36 8.78
N PHE A 99 -16.36 -17.23 7.80
CA PHE A 99 -15.41 -16.11 7.73
C PHE A 99 -16.11 -14.74 7.77
N VAL A 100 -17.17 -14.56 6.97
CA VAL A 100 -17.94 -13.31 6.97
C VAL A 100 -18.52 -13.00 8.34
N ARG A 101 -19.08 -13.99 9.05
CA ARG A 101 -19.58 -13.81 10.43
C ARG A 101 -18.48 -13.40 11.40
N ASP A 102 -17.30 -14.00 11.29
CA ASP A 102 -16.16 -13.69 12.16
C ASP A 102 -15.63 -12.29 11.90
N VAL A 103 -15.58 -11.86 10.63
CA VAL A 103 -15.21 -10.48 10.26
C VAL A 103 -16.26 -9.48 10.75
N GLU A 104 -17.56 -9.77 10.64
CA GLU A 104 -18.61 -8.92 11.21
C GLU A 104 -18.52 -8.82 12.72
N SER A 105 -18.21 -9.94 13.40
CA SER A 105 -17.99 -9.96 14.85
C SER A 105 -16.80 -9.07 15.22
N ALA A 106 -15.65 -9.26 14.57
CA ALA A 106 -14.45 -8.46 14.78
C ALA A 106 -14.66 -6.98 14.44
N THR A 107 -15.52 -6.65 13.48
CA THR A 107 -15.86 -5.25 13.15
C THR A 107 -16.67 -4.59 14.28
N ARG A 108 -17.48 -5.36 15.01
CA ARG A 108 -18.27 -4.88 16.17
C ARG A 108 -17.45 -4.82 17.45
N GLU A 109 -16.32 -5.52 17.50
CA GLU A 109 -15.35 -5.39 18.59
C GLU A 109 -14.75 -3.98 18.53
N VAL A 110 -15.37 -3.07 19.28
CA VAL A 110 -14.84 -1.72 19.47
C VAL A 110 -13.57 -1.85 20.30
N HIS A 111 -12.43 -1.85 19.62
CA HIS A 111 -11.16 -1.60 20.28
C HIS A 111 -11.20 -0.15 20.79
N VAL A 112 -11.61 0.03 22.03
CA VAL A 112 -11.41 1.29 22.74
C VAL A 112 -9.91 1.41 22.94
N LEU A 113 -9.24 2.09 22.02
CA LEU A 113 -7.91 2.61 22.28
C LEU A 113 -8.08 3.60 23.42
N THR A 114 -7.72 3.18 24.63
CA THR A 114 -7.54 4.13 25.72
C THR A 114 -6.57 5.19 25.22
N PRO A 115 -6.86 6.50 25.42
CA PRO A 115 -6.00 7.55 24.93
C PRO A 115 -4.55 7.30 25.34
N THR A 116 -3.70 6.98 24.38
CA THR A 116 -2.27 6.77 24.63
C THR A 116 -1.70 8.10 25.13
N ARG A 117 -1.43 8.20 26.43
CA ARG A 117 -0.67 9.32 26.98
C ARG A 117 0.80 9.07 26.69
N TYR A 118 1.36 9.88 25.79
CA TYR A 118 2.81 9.99 25.67
C TYR A 118 3.32 10.75 26.89
N GLU A 119 3.86 10.02 27.87
CA GLU A 119 4.72 10.64 28.86
C GLU A 119 6.06 10.94 28.20
N ALA A 120 6.40 12.22 28.11
CA ALA A 120 7.75 12.59 27.69
C ALA A 120 8.74 11.97 28.68
N PRO A 121 9.83 11.34 28.21
CA PRO A 121 10.89 10.89 29.10
C PRO A 121 11.31 12.03 30.04
N PRO A 122 11.66 11.73 31.30
CA PRO A 122 12.12 12.75 32.24
C PRO A 122 13.21 13.58 31.57
N ARG A 123 12.95 14.88 31.39
CA ARG A 123 13.93 15.78 30.80
C ARG A 123 15.11 15.88 31.76
N ASP A 124 16.18 15.17 31.46
CA ASP A 124 17.46 15.43 32.06
C ASP A 124 17.91 16.80 31.52
N LYS A 125 17.89 17.83 32.36
CA LYS A 125 18.13 19.23 31.95
C LYS A 125 19.47 19.40 31.24
N ASN A 126 20.38 18.45 31.44
CA ASN A 126 21.75 18.48 30.94
C ASN A 126 21.93 17.74 29.60
N GLN A 127 21.01 16.84 29.20
CA GLN A 127 21.17 16.05 27.95
C GLN A 127 20.95 16.86 26.67
N ASN A 128 20.16 17.94 26.73
CA ASN A 128 19.93 18.81 25.58
C ASN A 128 21.05 19.84 25.36
N GLU A 129 21.95 20.05 26.33
CA GLU A 129 23.07 20.98 26.17
C GLU A 129 24.11 20.41 25.20
N GLU A 130 24.36 19.11 25.27
CA GLU A 130 25.30 18.44 24.37
C GLU A 130 24.72 18.32 22.95
N ALA A 131 23.44 17.97 22.81
CA ALA A 131 22.75 17.99 21.52
C ALA A 131 22.66 19.41 20.92
N SER A 132 22.47 20.46 21.75
CA SER A 132 22.47 21.85 21.29
C SER A 132 23.85 22.38 20.94
N ARG A 133 24.92 21.90 21.61
CA ARG A 133 26.32 22.21 21.23
C ARG A 133 26.74 21.49 19.97
N ILE A 134 26.40 20.20 19.81
CA ILE A 134 26.68 19.43 18.60
C ILE A 134 25.88 19.97 17.41
N ASN A 135 24.60 20.34 17.60
CA ASN A 135 23.79 21.01 16.59
C ASN A 135 23.98 22.53 16.54
N GLY A 136 24.97 23.07 17.27
CA GLY A 136 25.29 24.49 17.41
C GLY A 136 25.85 25.12 16.13
N GLY A 137 25.15 24.94 15.01
CA GLY A 137 25.54 25.39 13.69
C GLY A 137 24.61 24.93 12.56
N LEU A 138 23.73 23.95 12.79
CA LEU A 138 22.67 23.64 11.82
C LEU A 138 21.47 24.55 12.09
N SER A 139 21.64 25.84 11.79
CA SER A 139 20.47 26.64 11.44
C SER A 139 19.87 25.94 10.22
N TYR A 140 18.71 25.30 10.37
CA TYR A 140 17.89 24.96 9.22
C TYR A 140 17.53 26.28 8.54
N LYS A 141 18.38 26.72 7.60
CA LYS A 141 18.03 27.76 6.65
C LYS A 141 17.00 27.16 5.72
N PHE A 142 15.75 27.11 6.20
CA PHE A 142 14.61 26.94 5.33
C PHE A 142 14.66 28.11 4.33
N GLY A 143 15.13 27.83 3.12
CA GLY A 143 15.24 28.82 2.04
C GLY A 143 16.62 29.47 1.84
N THR A 144 17.73 28.73 1.87
CA THR A 144 18.91 29.18 1.11
C THR A 144 18.62 29.12 -0.39
N SER A 145 18.90 30.24 -1.05
CA SER A 145 18.41 30.68 -2.37
C SER A 145 18.71 29.76 -3.57
N GLU A 146 19.46 28.67 -3.41
CA GLU A 146 19.74 27.72 -4.49
C GLU A 146 18.59 26.73 -4.74
N ASN A 147 17.71 26.53 -3.76
CA ASN A 147 16.52 25.68 -3.93
C ASN A 147 15.26 26.42 -4.37
N LEU A 148 15.36 27.72 -4.68
CA LEU A 148 14.23 28.51 -5.18
C LEU A 148 13.78 28.05 -6.58
N GLU A 149 14.71 27.56 -7.41
CA GLU A 149 14.40 26.98 -8.73
C GLU A 149 13.69 25.63 -8.59
N GLN A 150 14.19 24.74 -7.72
CA GLN A 150 13.54 23.45 -7.46
C GLN A 150 12.17 23.61 -6.77
N ASP A 151 12.05 24.56 -5.83
CA ASP A 151 10.77 24.89 -5.18
C ASP A 151 9.78 25.53 -6.17
N LYS A 152 10.25 26.35 -7.13
CA LYS A 152 9.43 26.85 -8.25
C LYS A 152 9.00 25.73 -9.18
N GLU A 153 9.88 24.78 -9.53
CA GLU A 153 9.51 23.62 -10.33
C GLU A 153 8.49 22.75 -9.60
N TRP A 154 8.67 22.50 -8.30
CA TRP A 154 7.74 21.70 -7.52
C TRP A 154 6.39 22.39 -7.41
N LYS A 155 6.36 23.70 -7.09
CA LYS A 155 5.13 24.51 -7.10
C LYS A 155 4.48 24.62 -8.48
N GLY A 156 5.29 24.65 -9.54
CA GLY A 156 4.81 24.63 -10.92
C GLY A 156 4.17 23.30 -11.29
N ARG A 157 4.77 22.17 -10.89
CA ARG A 157 4.20 20.83 -11.06
C ARG A 157 2.93 20.67 -10.24
N ASP A 158 2.91 21.16 -9.00
CA ASP A 158 1.74 21.11 -8.13
C ASP A 158 0.60 21.98 -8.68
N ALA A 159 0.91 23.16 -9.23
CA ALA A 159 -0.06 23.99 -9.93
C ALA A 159 -0.57 23.35 -11.23
N ALA A 160 0.30 22.63 -11.97
CA ALA A 160 -0.10 21.89 -13.17
C ALA A 160 -1.02 20.72 -12.82
N ILE A 161 -0.73 19.98 -11.74
CA ILE A 161 -1.58 18.91 -11.21
C ILE A 161 -2.91 19.48 -10.73
N TYR A 162 -2.90 20.59 -10.00
CA TYR A 162 -4.12 21.27 -9.54
C TYR A 162 -4.98 21.77 -10.72
N ASN A 163 -4.36 22.32 -11.77
CA ASN A 163 -5.05 22.74 -12.98
C ASN A 163 -5.58 21.55 -13.79
N MET A 164 -4.85 20.45 -13.86
CA MET A 164 -5.30 19.20 -14.48
C MET A 164 -6.54 18.66 -13.75
N LEU A 165 -6.49 18.54 -12.42
CA LEU A 165 -7.62 18.10 -11.59
C LEU A 165 -8.83 19.04 -11.73
N ARG A 166 -8.61 20.36 -11.76
CA ARG A 166 -9.67 21.35 -11.99
C ARG A 166 -10.26 21.28 -13.39
N ALA A 167 -9.45 21.00 -14.41
CA ALA A 167 -9.94 20.82 -15.78
C ALA A 167 -10.78 19.54 -15.91
N PHE A 168 -10.38 18.44 -15.25
CA PHE A 168 -11.17 17.22 -15.14
C PHE A 168 -12.52 17.47 -14.45
N GLN A 169 -12.56 18.26 -13.38
CA GLN A 169 -13.82 18.65 -12.72
C GLN A 169 -14.76 19.49 -13.60
N ARG A 170 -14.23 20.26 -14.57
CA ARG A 170 -15.02 21.10 -15.47
C ARG A 170 -15.40 20.42 -16.79
N ALA A 171 -14.69 19.36 -17.17
CA ALA A 171 -14.93 18.62 -18.41
C ALA A 171 -16.01 17.53 -18.26
N LEU A 172 -16.53 17.30 -17.07
CA LEU A 172 -17.72 16.48 -16.85
C LEU A 172 -18.97 17.30 -17.22
N PRO A 173 -19.76 16.88 -18.22
CA PRO A 173 -21.00 17.55 -18.56
C PRO A 173 -22.11 17.19 -17.55
N GLY A 174 -22.55 18.17 -16.75
CA GLY A 174 -23.74 18.10 -15.87
C GLY A 174 -23.47 17.51 -14.48
N GLY A 175 -24.03 18.02 -13.37
CA GLY A 175 -25.27 18.79 -13.28
C GLY A 175 -26.46 17.89 -13.53
#